data_AF-A0A8T1EXW3-F1
#
_entry.id   AF-A0A8T1EXW3-F1
#
_cell.length_a   1.000
_cell.length_b   1.000
_cell.length_c   1.000
_cell.angle_alpha   90.00
_cell.angle_beta   90.00
_cell.angle_gamma   90.00
#
_symmetry.space_group_name_H-M   'P 1'
#
loop_
_entity.id
_entity.type
_entity.pdbx_description
1 polymer ?
#
loop_
_entity_poly.entity_id
_entity_poly.type
_entity_poly.pdbx_seq_one_letter_code
_entity_poly.pdbx_strand_id
1 'polypeptide(L)'
;MPRLSACQVALLELRVVLDIRAEAAALRHIYDDEDLSEDDLDVLHAASYERVLGSRYFDRPSSYRRRSDRWKSLLYDTTLLNKNEFLEHF
;
A
#
# COMPACT_ATOMS: atom_id res chain seq x y z
N MET A 1 0.58 -24.03 -2.73
CA MET A 1 0.94 -22.61 -2.54
C MET A 1 -0.30 -21.83 -2.12
N PRO A 2 -0.23 -21.02 -1.06
CA PRO A 2 -1.38 -20.22 -0.62
C PRO A 2 -1.69 -19.17 -1.69
N ARG A 3 -2.94 -19.16 -2.18
CA ARG A 3 -3.40 -18.21 -3.20
C ARG A 3 -3.43 -16.80 -2.61
N LEU A 4 -2.80 -15.85 -3.30
CA LEU A 4 -2.90 -14.43 -2.93
C LEU A 4 -4.34 -13.96 -3.07
N SER A 5 -4.79 -13.17 -2.11
CA SER A 5 -6.11 -12.54 -2.17
C SER A 5 -6.14 -11.38 -3.15
N ALA A 6 -7.32 -11.05 -3.68
CA ALA A 6 -7.51 -9.89 -4.55
C ALA A 6 -6.94 -8.58 -3.97
N CYS A 7 -7.11 -8.34 -2.66
CA CYS A 7 -6.52 -7.16 -2.00
C CYS A 7 -4.98 -7.18 -1.99
N GLN A 8 -4.35 -8.34 -1.85
CA GLN A 8 -2.88 -8.43 -1.89
C GLN A 8 -2.33 -8.22 -3.28
N VAL A 9 -3.01 -8.77 -4.29
CA VAL A 9 -2.67 -8.52 -5.70
C VAL A 9 -2.76 -7.02 -5.98
N ALA A 10 -3.86 -6.38 -5.59
CA ALA A 10 -4.03 -4.92 -5.74
C ALA A 10 -2.95 -4.11 -5.00
N LEU A 11 -2.55 -4.53 -3.79
CA LEU A 11 -1.47 -3.85 -3.06
C LEU A 11 -0.11 -4.00 -3.73
N LEU A 12 0.19 -5.16 -4.29
CA LEU A 12 1.44 -5.39 -5.03
C LEU A 12 1.47 -4.55 -6.31
N GLU A 13 0.36 -4.54 -7.05
CA GLU A 13 0.23 -3.73 -8.26
C GLU A 13 0.37 -2.23 -7.95
N LEU A 14 -0.30 -1.73 -6.91
CA LEU A 14 -0.19 -0.34 -6.50
C LEU A 14 1.21 0.01 -5.99
N ARG A 15 1.90 -0.91 -5.30
CA ARG A 15 3.30 -0.73 -4.88
C ARG A 15 4.20 -0.51 -6.09
N VAL A 16 4.09 -1.38 -7.11
CA VAL A 16 4.87 -1.25 -8.35
C VAL A 16 4.60 0.08 -9.04
N VAL A 17 3.33 0.50 -9.11
CA VAL A 17 2.97 1.80 -9.68
C VAL A 17 3.58 2.96 -8.90
N LEU A 18 3.56 2.92 -7.56
CA LEU A 18 4.18 3.94 -6.73
C LEU A 18 5.70 4.02 -6.93
N ASP A 19 6.38 2.87 -7.03
CA ASP A 19 7.82 2.82 -7.25
C ASP A 19 8.19 3.46 -8.61
N ILE A 20 7.47 3.10 -9.68
CA ILE A 20 7.66 3.68 -11.03
C ILE A 20 7.40 5.19 -11.03
N ARG A 21 6.33 5.63 -10.36
CA ARG A 21 5.95 7.04 -10.32
C ARG A 21 6.93 7.87 -9.48
N ALA A 22 7.47 7.31 -8.40
CA ALA A 22 8.52 7.95 -7.62
C ALA A 22 9.80 8.17 -8.46
N GLU A 23 10.18 7.19 -9.29
CA GLU A 23 11.28 7.35 -10.24
C GLU A 23 10.98 8.43 -11.29
N ALA A 24 9.76 8.45 -11.84
CA ALA A 24 9.34 9.46 -12.80
C ALA A 24 9.35 10.88 -12.20
N ALA A 25 8.85 11.06 -10.98
CA ALA A 25 8.89 12.33 -10.26
C ALA A 25 10.34 12.79 -10.01
N ALA A 26 11.24 11.87 -9.65
CA ALA A 26 12.65 12.19 -9.50
C ALA A 26 13.30 12.64 -10.82
N LEU A 27 12.96 12.00 -11.94
CA LEU A 27 13.45 12.42 -13.26
C LEU A 27 12.91 13.80 -13.65
N ARG A 28 11.61 14.06 -13.46
CA ARG A 28 11.02 15.39 -13.71
C ARG A 28 11.76 16.49 -12.95
N HIS A 29 11.98 16.27 -11.65
CA HIS A 29 12.75 17.20 -10.83
C HIS A 29 14.19 17.40 -11.33
N ILE A 30 14.88 16.34 -11.78
CA ILE A 30 16.25 16.44 -12.33
C ILE A 30 16.29 17.25 -13.63
N TYR A 31 15.28 17.11 -14.47
CA TYR A 31 15.20 17.80 -15.76
C TYR A 31 14.50 19.16 -15.70
N ASP A 32 14.11 19.64 -14.51
CA ASP A 32 13.32 20.87 -14.32
C ASP A 32 12.01 20.86 -15.14
N ASP A 33 11.45 19.65 -15.30
CA ASP A 33 10.22 19.36 -16.05
C ASP A 33 9.07 19.16 -15.06
N GLU A 34 8.84 20.16 -14.21
CA GLU A 34 7.76 20.15 -13.23
C GLU A 34 6.40 20.11 -13.94
N ASP A 35 5.68 19.00 -13.79
CA ASP A 35 4.33 18.80 -14.31
C ASP A 35 3.36 18.60 -13.14
N LEU A 36 2.65 19.67 -12.79
CA LEU A 36 1.67 19.67 -11.71
C LEU A 36 0.55 18.62 -11.90
N SER A 37 0.22 18.27 -13.15
CA SER A 37 -0.79 17.25 -13.43
C SER A 37 -0.29 15.84 -13.10
N GLU A 38 1.01 15.60 -13.27
CA GLU A 38 1.63 14.35 -12.86
C GLU A 38 1.77 14.24 -11.34
N ASP A 39 1.99 15.35 -10.65
CA ASP A 39 2.04 15.37 -9.19
C ASP A 39 0.67 15.07 -8.56
N ASP A 40 -0.42 15.58 -9.16
CA ASP A 40 -1.79 15.21 -8.76
C ASP A 40 -2.05 13.70 -8.94
N LEU A 41 -1.52 13.10 -10.00
CA LEU A 41 -1.61 11.66 -10.23
C LEU A 41 -0.77 10.88 -9.21
N ASP A 42 0.42 11.35 -8.83
CA ASP A 42 1.25 10.76 -7.78
C ASP A 42 0.49 10.73 -6.44
N VAL A 43 -0.16 11.83 -6.08
CA VAL A 43 -1.01 11.94 -4.88
C VAL A 43 -2.19 10.97 -4.96
N LEU A 44 -2.85 10.86 -6.11
CA LEU A 44 -3.99 9.96 -6.30
C LEU A 44 -3.58 8.48 -6.16
N HIS A 45 -2.44 8.09 -6.73
CA HIS A 45 -1.91 6.74 -6.57
C HIS A 45 -1.53 6.45 -5.11
N ALA A 46 -0.89 7.40 -4.40
CA ALA A 46 -0.57 7.25 -2.98
C ALA A 46 -1.82 7.09 -2.12
N ALA A 47 -2.84 7.91 -2.36
CA ALA A 47 -4.13 7.82 -1.67
C ALA A 47 -4.85 6.49 -1.95
N SER A 48 -4.76 5.97 -3.18
CA SER A 48 -5.35 4.68 -3.55
C SER A 48 -4.69 3.52 -2.81
N TYR A 49 -3.36 3.54 -2.66
CA TYR A 49 -2.60 2.55 -1.91
C TYR A 49 -2.99 2.54 -0.42
N GLU A 50 -3.02 3.71 0.20
CA GLU A 50 -3.44 3.88 1.60
C GLU A 50 -4.89 3.44 1.83
N ARG A 51 -5.78 3.67 0.86
CA ARG A 51 -7.17 3.20 0.94
C ARG A 51 -7.29 1.68 0.93
N VAL A 52 -6.54 0.98 0.07
CA VAL A 52 -6.54 -0.49 0.01
C VAL A 52 -5.87 -1.09 1.25
N LEU A 53 -4.87 -0.42 1.79
CA LEU A 53 -4.25 -0.76 3.07
C LEU A 53 -5.24 -0.60 4.24
N GLY A 54 -5.97 0.52 4.27
CA GLY A 54 -6.96 0.83 5.29
C GLY A 54 -8.20 -0.08 5.24
N SER A 55 -8.65 -0.53 4.06
CA SER A 55 -9.78 -1.47 3.97
C SER A 55 -9.47 -2.82 4.63
N ARG A 56 -8.23 -3.31 4.50
CA ARG A 56 -7.72 -4.48 5.22
C ARG A 56 -7.90 -4.37 6.75
N TYR A 57 -7.82 -3.15 7.29
CA TYR A 57 -8.05 -2.87 8.71
C TYR A 57 -9.53 -2.76 9.06
N PHE A 58 -10.27 -2.03 8.25
CA PHE A 58 -11.65 -1.68 8.54
C PHE A 58 -12.54 -2.93 8.50
N ASP A 59 -12.26 -3.86 7.59
CA ASP A 59 -13.00 -5.12 7.47
C ASP A 59 -12.74 -6.08 8.66
N ARG A 60 -11.79 -5.78 9.58
CA ARG A 60 -11.54 -6.60 10.77
C ARG A 60 -12.49 -6.25 11.94
N PRO A 61 -12.95 -7.28 12.71
CA PRO A 61 -13.72 -7.08 13.95
C PRO A 61 -13.00 -6.18 14.95
N SER A 62 -13.74 -5.40 15.75
CA SER A 62 -13.15 -4.38 16.65
C SER A 62 -12.18 -4.95 17.70
N SER A 63 -12.31 -6.23 18.04
CA SER A 63 -11.41 -6.96 18.94
C SER A 63 -9.95 -7.02 18.43
N TYR A 64 -9.75 -7.05 17.11
CA TYR A 64 -8.44 -7.09 16.45
C TYR A 64 -7.85 -5.71 16.17
N ARG A 65 -8.62 -4.63 16.35
CA ARG A 65 -8.18 -3.23 16.16
C ARG A 65 -7.38 -2.69 17.35
N ARG A 66 -6.55 -3.52 18.01
CA ARG A 66 -5.83 -3.14 19.23
C ARG A 66 -4.37 -2.78 18.96
N ARG A 67 -4.02 -1.54 19.34
CA ARG A 67 -2.71 -0.87 19.36
C ARG A 67 -2.21 -0.33 18.01
N SER A 68 -2.25 1.00 17.89
CA SER A 68 -1.77 1.82 16.76
C SER A 68 -0.36 1.46 16.28
N ASP A 69 0.51 1.04 17.19
CA ASP A 69 1.94 0.89 16.89
C ASP A 69 2.25 -0.45 16.20
N ARG A 70 1.53 -1.52 16.55
CA ARG A 70 1.61 -2.80 15.84
C ARG A 70 1.00 -2.72 14.45
N TRP A 71 0.04 -1.81 14.26
CA TRP A 71 -0.67 -1.61 13.01
C TRP A 71 0.20 -0.98 11.91
N LYS A 72 1.04 0.03 12.23
CA LYS A 72 1.98 0.60 11.25
C LYS A 72 2.97 -0.46 10.75
N SER A 73 3.53 -1.26 11.65
CA SER A 73 4.39 -2.38 11.27
C SER A 73 3.66 -3.37 10.35
N LEU A 74 2.37 -3.62 10.58
CA LEU A 74 1.55 -4.56 9.80
C LEU A 74 1.04 -4.03 8.46
N LEU A 75 0.82 -2.72 8.35
CA LEU A 75 0.48 -2.01 7.12
C LEU A 75 1.63 -2.09 6.11
N TYR A 76 2.85 -1.84 6.59
CA TYR A 76 4.01 -1.67 5.71
C TYR A 76 4.82 -2.96 5.51
N ASP A 77 4.57 -4.00 6.31
CA ASP A 77 5.22 -5.31 6.15
C ASP A 77 4.49 -6.17 5.11
N THR A 78 4.88 -5.98 3.85
CA THR A 78 4.42 -6.78 2.71
C THR A 78 5.24 -8.05 2.51
N THR A 79 6.26 -8.29 3.34
CA THR A 79 7.27 -9.33 3.14
C THR A 79 7.06 -10.59 3.99
N LEU A 80 6.47 -10.47 5.18
CA LEU A 80 6.43 -11.58 6.15
C LEU A 80 5.09 -12.32 6.27
N LEU A 81 3.96 -11.77 5.80
CA LEU A 81 2.64 -12.36 6.08
C LEU A 81 1.70 -12.37 4.86
N ASN A 82 1.47 -13.58 4.31
CA ASN A 82 0.36 -13.79 3.38
C ASN A 82 -0.99 -13.66 4.13
N LYS A 83 -2.12 -13.41 3.45
CA LYS A 83 -3.44 -13.17 4.08
C LYS A 83 -3.85 -14.31 5.01
N ASN A 84 -3.43 -15.54 4.72
CA ASN A 84 -3.69 -16.71 5.55
C ASN A 84 -2.81 -16.76 6.81
N GLU A 85 -1.51 -16.45 6.70
CA GLU A 85 -0.60 -16.40 7.85
C GLU A 85 -0.96 -15.22 8.77
N PHE A 86 -1.44 -14.11 8.20
CA PHE A 86 -2.02 -12.99 8.95
C PHE A 86 -3.30 -13.35 9.72
N LEU A 87 -4.08 -14.33 9.24
CA LEU A 87 -5.25 -14.88 9.93
C LEU A 87 -4.90 -15.98 10.94
N GLU A 88 -3.78 -16.69 10.76
CA GLU A 88 -3.33 -17.72 11.71
C GLU A 88 -2.63 -17.13 12.94
N HIS A 89 -1.93 -16.01 12.79
CA HIS A 89 -1.36 -15.30 13.94
C HIS A 89 -2.41 -14.54 14.78
N PHE A 90 -3.65 -14.39 14.26
CA PHE A 90 -4.75 -13.62 14.86
C PHE A 90 -6.14 -14.04 14.35
#